data_AF-A0ABD2NU37-F1
#
_entry.id   AF-A0ABD2NU37-F1
#
_cell.length_a   1.000
_cell.length_b   1.000
_cell.length_c   1.000
_cell.angle_alpha   90.00
_cell.angle_beta   90.00
_cell.angle_gamma   90.00
#
_symmetry.space_group_name_H-M   'P 1'
#
loop_
_entity.id
_entity.type
_entity.pdbx_description
1 polymer ?
#
loop_
_entity_poly.entity_id
_entity_poly.type
_entity_poly.pdbx_seq_one_letter_code
_entity_poly.pdbx_strand_id
1 'polypeptide(L)'
;MENLTGLFIQQNATMNSVRNLDIKPIYDDLLSRCIGGFDQIDNESFNQIVWKIFPKTINTNFTVVKIAAYIAPGIFNKGTKSLLIIINTLGLVGLDCGCSRRSIIWPRNR
;
A
#
# COMPACT_ATOMS: atom_id res chain seq x y z
N MET A 1 -29.59 3.84 13.14
CA MET A 1 -28.27 4.42 13.49
C MET A 1 -27.25 3.31 13.71
N GLU A 2 -27.20 2.34 12.81
CA GLU A 2 -26.07 1.42 12.72
C GLU A 2 -25.13 2.03 11.68
N ASN A 3 -23.84 2.20 12.00
CA ASN A 3 -22.74 1.83 11.09
C ASN A 3 -21.42 2.56 11.33
N LEU A 4 -21.33 3.65 12.08
CA LEU A 4 -20.02 4.29 12.25
C LEU A 4 -19.08 3.43 13.11
N THR A 5 -19.56 2.90 14.23
CA THR A 5 -18.78 2.01 15.09
C THR A 5 -18.43 0.69 14.39
N GLY A 6 -19.37 0.09 13.65
CA GLY A 6 -19.13 -1.13 12.86
C GLY A 6 -18.10 -0.94 11.75
N LEU A 7 -18.18 0.17 11.01
CA LEU A 7 -17.20 0.52 9.98
C LEU A 7 -15.82 0.78 10.58
N PHE A 8 -15.72 1.52 11.68
CA PHE A 8 -14.45 1.77 12.37
C PHE A 8 -13.81 0.49 12.90
N ILE A 9 -14.60 -0.45 13.44
CA ILE A 9 -14.11 -1.75 13.92
C ILE A 9 -13.63 -2.59 12.74
N GLN A 10 -14.38 -2.64 11.64
CA GLN A 10 -14.00 -3.37 10.42
C GLN A 10 -12.71 -2.80 9.81
N GLN A 11 -12.56 -1.48 9.80
CA GLN A 11 -11.39 -0.79 9.27
C GLN A 11 -10.16 -0.98 10.16
N ASN A 12 -10.33 -1.00 11.48
CA ASN A 12 -9.26 -1.37 12.41
C ASN A 12 -8.88 -2.85 12.31
N ALA A 13 -9.84 -3.75 12.13
CA ALA A 13 -9.58 -5.18 11.95
C ALA A 13 -8.80 -5.45 10.64
N THR A 14 -9.17 -4.77 9.56
CA THR A 14 -8.45 -4.84 8.27
C THR A 14 -7.06 -4.22 8.37
N MET A 15 -6.89 -3.07 9.02
CA MET A 15 -5.56 -2.49 9.26
C MET A 15 -4.67 -3.40 10.13
N ASN A 16 -5.23 -4.05 11.15
CA ASN A 16 -4.51 -5.01 11.99
C ASN A 16 -4.14 -6.28 11.22
N SER A 17 -5.04 -6.76 10.36
CA SER A 17 -4.78 -7.89 9.47
C SER A 17 -3.64 -7.57 8.49
N VAL A 18 -3.66 -6.41 7.84
CA VAL A 18 -2.58 -5.96 6.95
C VAL A 18 -1.24 -5.83 7.69
N ARG A 19 -1.24 -5.26 8.91
CA ARG A 19 -0.02 -5.15 9.72
C ARG A 19 0.59 -6.52 10.04
N ASN A 20 -0.23 -7.49 10.42
CA ASN A 20 0.25 -8.81 10.82
C ASN A 20 0.59 -9.71 9.62
N LEU A 21 -0.11 -9.57 8.50
CA LEU A 21 0.10 -10.40 7.31
C LEU A 21 1.24 -9.90 6.43
N ASP A 22 1.44 -8.59 6.32
CA ASP A 22 2.34 -8.02 5.32
C ASP A 22 3.53 -7.25 5.91
N ILE A 23 3.47 -6.71 7.13
CA ILE A 23 4.56 -5.84 7.68
C ILE A 23 5.51 -6.60 8.59
N LYS A 24 4.97 -7.37 9.56
CA LYS A 24 5.78 -8.21 10.46
C LYS A 24 6.71 -9.17 9.71
N PRO A 25 6.23 -9.97 8.75
CA PRO A 25 7.11 -10.90 8.05
C PRO A 25 8.18 -10.21 7.22
N ILE A 26 7.96 -8.97 6.74
CA ILE A 26 8.98 -8.22 6.01
C ILE A 26 10.13 -7.81 6.92
N TYR A 27 9.82 -7.28 8.11
CA TYR A 27 10.88 -6.83 9.02
C TYR A 27 11.74 -8.02 9.47
N ASP A 28 11.11 -9.14 9.84
CA ASP A 28 11.82 -10.33 10.30
C ASP A 28 12.57 -11.04 9.17
N ASP A 29 12.01 -11.12 7.96
CA ASP A 29 12.67 -11.72 6.78
C ASP A 29 13.83 -10.85 6.28
N LEU A 30 13.62 -9.55 6.11
CA LEU A 30 14.69 -8.63 5.68
C LEU A 30 15.82 -8.58 6.72
N LEU A 31 15.49 -8.54 8.01
CA LEU A 31 16.50 -8.47 9.07
C LEU A 31 17.27 -9.78 9.19
N SER A 32 16.61 -10.94 9.13
CA SER A 32 17.28 -12.24 9.19
C SER A 32 18.21 -12.47 8.00
N ARG A 33 17.83 -12.02 6.80
CA ARG A 33 18.69 -12.04 5.60
C ARG A 33 19.87 -11.09 5.73
N CYS A 34 19.67 -9.88 6.27
CA CYS A 34 20.76 -8.91 6.49
C CYS A 34 21.79 -9.40 7.53
N ILE A 35 21.34 -10.02 8.63
CA ILE A 35 22.24 -10.50 9.71
C ILE A 35 23.03 -11.74 9.28
N GLY A 36 22.49 -12.55 8.36
CA GLY A 36 23.14 -13.75 7.84
C GLY A 36 24.27 -13.51 6.83
N GLY A 37 24.59 -12.26 6.49
CA GLY A 37 25.60 -11.92 5.49
C GLY A 37 25.14 -12.07 4.04
N PHE A 38 23.82 -12.17 3.81
CA PHE A 38 23.25 -12.15 2.46
C PHE A 38 23.19 -10.72 1.91
N ASP A 39 23.20 -10.59 0.58
CA ASP A 39 23.27 -9.30 -0.11
C ASP A 39 22.10 -8.38 0.28
N GLN A 40 22.41 -7.12 0.60
CA GLN A 40 21.48 -6.08 1.07
C GLN A 40 20.43 -5.63 0.03
N ILE A 41 20.34 -6.33 -1.09
CA ILE A 41 19.53 -6.00 -2.28
C ILE A 41 18.04 -5.94 -1.93
N ASP A 42 17.57 -6.79 -1.01
CA ASP A 42 16.15 -6.79 -0.64
C ASP A 42 15.76 -5.56 0.18
N ASN A 43 16.62 -5.13 1.10
CA ASN A 43 16.39 -3.91 1.87
C ASN A 43 16.50 -2.67 0.97
N GLU A 44 17.46 -2.66 0.05
CA GLU A 44 17.60 -1.57 -0.91
C GLU A 44 16.38 -1.51 -1.85
N SER A 45 15.96 -2.65 -2.42
CA SER A 45 14.80 -2.72 -3.31
C SER A 45 13.48 -2.37 -2.61
N PHE A 46 13.31 -2.77 -1.34
CA PHE A 46 12.17 -2.34 -0.52
C PHE A 46 12.15 -0.81 -0.33
N ASN A 47 13.30 -0.22 0.04
CA ASN A 47 13.41 1.23 0.16
C ASN A 47 13.15 1.92 -1.18
N GLN A 48 13.63 1.39 -2.30
CA GLN A 48 13.32 1.92 -3.62
C GLN A 48 11.81 1.95 -3.88
N ILE A 49 11.05 0.95 -3.44
CA ILE A 49 9.57 0.96 -3.57
C ILE A 49 8.96 2.07 -2.72
N VAL A 50 9.37 2.24 -1.46
CA VAL A 50 8.89 3.34 -0.60
C VAL A 50 9.15 4.70 -1.27
N TRP A 51 10.36 4.90 -1.79
CA TRP A 51 10.74 6.16 -2.45
C TRP A 51 10.14 6.34 -3.85
N LYS A 52 9.71 5.25 -4.49
CA LYS A 52 8.97 5.30 -5.76
C LYS A 52 7.51 5.70 -5.55
N ILE A 53 6.90 5.28 -4.45
CA ILE A 53 5.57 5.75 -4.04
C ILE A 53 5.67 7.20 -3.57
N PHE A 54 6.74 7.53 -2.84
CA PHE A 54 6.97 8.86 -2.30
C PHE A 54 8.37 9.38 -2.65
N PRO A 55 8.51 10.25 -3.66
CA PRO A 55 9.82 10.76 -4.07
C PRO A 55 10.48 11.56 -2.94
N LYS A 56 11.73 11.23 -2.60
CA LYS A 56 12.55 11.94 -1.58
C LYS A 56 12.68 13.45 -1.83
N THR A 57 12.48 13.88 -3.07
CA THR A 57 12.65 15.25 -3.53
C THR A 57 11.49 16.18 -3.17
N ILE A 58 10.36 15.62 -2.71
CA ILE A 58 9.18 16.39 -2.34
C ILE A 58 9.17 16.51 -0.82
N ASN A 59 9.14 17.73 -0.28
CA ASN A 59 8.94 17.91 1.16
C ASN A 59 7.45 17.69 1.47
N THR A 60 7.12 16.59 2.14
CA THR A 60 5.73 16.29 2.52
C THR A 60 5.59 15.98 3.99
N ASN A 61 4.34 16.03 4.42
CA ASN A 61 3.95 15.72 5.78
C ASN A 61 4.23 14.24 6.09
N PHE A 62 4.67 13.96 7.32
CA PHE A 62 5.00 12.62 7.82
C PHE A 62 3.88 11.58 7.58
N THR A 63 2.63 12.02 7.53
CA THR A 63 1.46 11.21 7.19
C THR A 63 1.57 10.55 5.81
N VAL A 64 2.10 11.25 4.80
CA VAL A 64 2.26 10.71 3.43
C VAL A 64 3.32 9.61 3.41
N VAL A 65 4.45 9.83 4.09
CA VAL A 65 5.51 8.82 4.24
C VAL A 65 4.99 7.58 4.96
N LYS A 66 4.18 7.76 6.01
CA LYS A 66 3.51 6.65 6.71
C LYS A 66 2.62 5.85 5.76
N ILE A 67 1.80 6.50 4.94
CA ILE A 67 0.93 5.82 3.97
C ILE A 67 1.78 5.03 2.97
N ALA A 68 2.85 5.62 2.43
CA ALA A 68 3.76 4.92 1.53
C ALA A 68 4.39 3.68 2.19
N ALA A 69 4.79 3.78 3.45
CA ALA A 69 5.33 2.66 4.23
C ALA A 69 4.30 1.54 4.51
N TYR A 70 3.00 1.86 4.56
CA TYR A 70 1.94 0.84 4.67
C TYR A 70 1.62 0.16 3.33
N ILE A 71 1.80 0.85 2.21
CA ILE A 71 1.52 0.31 0.86
C ILE A 71 2.71 -0.49 0.32
N ALA A 72 3.94 -0.05 0.58
CA ALA A 72 5.17 -0.67 0.06
C ALA A 72 5.28 -2.18 0.36
N PRO A 73 4.96 -2.68 1.57
CA PRO A 73 4.89 -4.11 1.89
C PRO A 73 4.04 -4.93 0.92
N GLY A 74 2.83 -4.44 0.62
CA GLY A 74 1.92 -5.11 -0.28
C GLY A 74 2.47 -5.17 -1.71
N ILE A 75 3.12 -4.09 -2.15
CA ILE A 75 3.74 -4.03 -3.48
C ILE A 75 4.97 -4.94 -3.55
N PHE A 76 5.79 -4.97 -2.50
CA PHE A 76 6.98 -5.81 -2.43
C PHE A 76 6.64 -7.30 -2.46
N ASN A 77 5.65 -7.74 -1.66
CA ASN A 77 5.30 -9.16 -1.55
C ASN A 77 4.33 -9.65 -2.64
N LYS A 78 3.35 -8.82 -3.04
CA LYS A 78 2.21 -9.24 -3.87
C LYS A 78 2.11 -8.45 -5.18
N GLY A 79 3.03 -7.52 -5.43
CA GLY A 79 3.01 -6.66 -6.61
C GLY A 79 1.76 -5.77 -6.66
N THR A 80 1.33 -5.42 -7.87
CA THR A 80 0.18 -4.54 -8.15
C THR A 80 -1.16 -5.09 -7.68
N LYS A 81 -1.27 -6.38 -7.37
CA LYS A 81 -2.49 -6.98 -6.80
C LYS A 81 -2.86 -6.36 -5.44
N SER A 82 -1.86 -6.01 -4.63
CA SER A 82 -2.09 -5.33 -3.34
C SER A 82 -2.75 -3.95 -3.52
N LEU A 83 -2.31 -3.18 -4.51
CA LEU A 83 -2.90 -1.88 -4.85
C LEU A 83 -4.36 -2.02 -5.29
N LEU A 84 -4.69 -3.04 -6.10
CA LEU A 84 -6.08 -3.29 -6.51
C LEU A 84 -6.99 -3.56 -5.31
N ILE A 85 -6.52 -4.34 -4.33
CA ILE A 85 -7.25 -4.61 -3.09
C ILE A 85 -7.45 -3.31 -2.31
N ILE A 86 -6.42 -2.48 -2.16
CA ILE A 86 -6.49 -1.20 -1.44
C ILE A 86 -7.49 -0.26 -2.14
N ILE A 87 -7.38 -0.09 -3.45
CA ILE A 87 -8.27 0.76 -4.26
C ILE A 87 -9.72 0.29 -4.14
N ASN A 88 -9.96 -1.02 -4.22
CA ASN A 88 -11.29 -1.60 -4.06
C ASN A 88 -11.85 -1.41 -2.64
N THR A 89 -11.01 -1.60 -1.62
CA THR A 89 -11.39 -1.47 -0.21
C THR A 89 -11.72 -0.02 0.16
N LEU A 90 -10.97 0.93 -0.40
CA LEU A 90 -11.22 2.36 -0.22
C LEU A 90 -12.39 2.87 -1.07
N GLY A 91 -13.01 2.01 -1.89
CA GLY A 91 -14.12 2.40 -2.77
C GLY A 91 -13.70 3.36 -3.88
N LEU A 92 -12.42 3.36 -4.26
CA LEU A 92 -11.85 4.30 -5.24
C LEU A 92 -11.89 3.77 -6.68
N VAL A 93 -12.55 2.63 -6.91
CA VAL A 93 -12.67 2.03 -8.25
C VAL A 93 -13.50 2.95 -9.15
N GLY A 94 -12.90 3.38 -10.26
CA GLY A 94 -13.57 4.25 -11.22
C GLY A 94 -13.50 5.75 -10.90
N LEU A 95 -12.77 6.15 -9.85
CA LEU A 95 -12.39 7.55 -9.67
C LEU A 95 -11.32 7.89 -10.69
N ASP A 96 -11.66 8.76 -11.63
CA ASP A 96 -10.71 9.49 -12.42
C ASP A 96 -10.00 10.50 -11.50
N CYS A 97 -8.67 10.54 -11.58
CA CYS A 97 -7.98 11.73 -11.14
C CYS A 97 -8.58 12.87 -11.98
N GLY A 98 -9.23 13.86 -11.36
CA GLY A 98 -9.96 14.94 -12.06
C GLY A 98 -9.12 15.81 -13.02
N CYS A 99 -7.89 15.39 -13.34
CA CYS A 99 -7.00 15.92 -14.35
C CYS A 99 -7.17 15.17 -15.69
N SER A 100 -8.36 15.24 -16.30
CA SER A 100 -8.56 15.44 -17.74
C SER A 100 -10.02 15.19 -18.11
N ARG A 101 -10.71 16.25 -18.58
CA ARG A 101 -11.95 16.08 -19.34
C ARG A 101 -11.64 15.33 -20.65
N ARG A 102 -11.83 14.01 -20.63
CA ARG A 102 -12.45 13.29 -21.75
C ARG A 102 -12.97 11.96 -21.21
N SER A 103 -14.29 11.85 -21.18
CA SER A 103 -15.04 10.66 -20.79
C SER A 103 -14.51 9.41 -21.48
N ILE A 104 -13.78 8.57 -20.77
CA ILE A 104 -13.64 7.16 -21.13
C ILE A 104 -14.76 6.44 -20.40
N ILE A 105 -15.89 6.34 -21.07
CA ILE A 105 -16.93 5.38 -20.73
C ILE A 105 -16.26 4.00 -20.90
N TRP A 106 -15.89 3.34 -19.82
CA TRP A 106 -15.61 1.91 -19.87
C TRP A 106 -16.93 1.20 -20.16
N PRO A 107 -17.10 0.53 -21.31
CA PRO A 107 -18.28 -0.28 -21.51
C PRO A 107 -18.20 -1.46 -20.53
N ARG A 108 -19.09 -1.47 -19.53
CA ARG A 108 -19.44 -2.73 -18.87
C ARG A 108 -20.20 -3.59 -19.89
N ASN A 109 -19.70 -4.81 -20.07
CA ASN A 109 -20.31 -5.96 -20.73
C ASN A 109 -20.30 -6.00 -22.27
N ARG A 110 -19.51 -6.93 -22.81
CA ARG A 110 -20.06 -8.09 -23.51
C ARG A 110 -19.28 -9.34 -23.11
#